data_AF-A0A2S9FGU8-F1
#
_entry.id   AF-A0A2S9FGU8-F1
#
_cell.length_a   1.000
_cell.length_b   1.000
_cell.length_c   1.000
_cell.angle_alpha   90.00
_cell.angle_beta   90.00
_cell.angle_gamma   90.00
#
_symmetry.space_group_name_H-M   'P 1'
#
loop_
_entity.id
_entity.type
_entity.pdbx_description
1 polymer ?
#
loop_
_entity_poly.entity_id
_entity_poly.type
_entity_poly.pdbx_seq_one_letter_code
_entity_poly.pdbx_strand_id
1 'polypeptide(L)'
;MAGFRLTTKVQVSGWRFLLRRVEHAIVRRDTRMFDDPLQFYSRAVSAGIIIAVVICLGAVLLAYFKPLGKRGGDTLLVDRATNQLYIVLPDSGQLRPVY
;
A
#
# COMPACT_ATOMS: atom_id res chain seq x y z
N MET A 1 42.80 -17.97 -2.34
CA MET A 1 41.55 -17.74 -3.10
C MET A 1 40.39 -17.88 -2.12
N ALA A 2 39.69 -16.79 -1.79
CA ALA A 2 38.53 -16.88 -0.89
C ALA A 2 37.34 -17.45 -1.68
N GLY A 3 36.94 -18.69 -1.35
CA GLY A 3 35.79 -19.34 -1.97
C GLY A 3 34.47 -18.68 -1.58
N PHE A 4 33.48 -18.75 -2.47
CA PHE A 4 32.12 -18.24 -2.24
C PHE A 4 31.51 -18.94 -1.03
N ARG A 5 31.28 -18.20 0.06
CA ARG A 5 30.61 -18.73 1.27
C ARG A 5 29.09 -18.67 1.08
N LEU A 6 28.52 -19.73 0.53
CA LEU A 6 27.07 -19.84 0.40
C LEU A 6 26.45 -20.08 1.78
N THR A 7 25.51 -19.21 2.16
CA THR A 7 24.72 -19.40 3.37
C THR A 7 23.54 -20.32 3.05
N THR A 8 23.45 -21.45 3.76
CA THR A 8 22.35 -22.41 3.57
C THR A 8 21.06 -21.89 4.20
N LYS A 9 19.91 -22.39 3.73
CA LYS A 9 18.60 -22.05 4.34
C LYS A 9 18.56 -22.37 5.85
N VAL A 10 19.25 -23.44 6.25
CA VAL A 10 19.37 -23.85 7.67
C VAL A 10 20.22 -22.86 8.47
N GLN A 11 21.29 -22.31 7.88
CA GLN A 11 22.07 -21.26 8.55
C GLN A 11 21.26 -19.97 8.73
N VAL A 12 20.48 -19.55 7.72
CA VAL A 12 19.60 -18.38 7.84
C VAL A 12 18.50 -18.60 8.88
N SER A 13 17.90 -19.80 8.92
CA SER A 13 16.85 -20.10 9.90
C SER A 13 17.42 -20.18 11.32
N GLY A 14 18.60 -20.78 11.51
CA GLY A 14 19.33 -20.82 12.78
C GLY A 14 19.70 -19.43 13.27
N TRP A 15 20.21 -18.56 12.39
CA TRP A 15 20.48 -17.16 12.69
C TRP A 15 19.22 -16.43 13.18
N ARG A 16 18.10 -16.52 12.44
CA ARG A 16 16.82 -15.92 12.83
C ARG A 16 16.26 -16.47 14.14
N PHE A 17 16.54 -17.73 14.45
CA PHE A 17 16.13 -18.34 15.72
C PHE A 17 16.94 -17.76 16.89
N LEU A 18 18.27 -17.71 16.77
CA LEU A 18 19.14 -17.15 17.81
C LEU A 18 18.83 -15.68 18.07
N LEU A 19 18.62 -14.89 17.01
CA LEU A 19 18.24 -13.47 17.14
C LEU A 19 16.95 -13.31 17.95
N ARG A 20 15.89 -14.06 17.61
CA ARG A 20 14.61 -14.02 18.34
C ARG A 20 14.75 -14.48 19.79
N ARG A 21 15.59 -15.48 20.05
CA ARG A 21 15.85 -15.95 21.42
C ARG A 21 16.52 -14.87 22.27
N VAL A 22 17.46 -14.11 21.69
CA VAL A 22 18.11 -12.96 22.36
C VAL A 22 17.11 -11.83 22.59
N GLU A 23 16.26 -11.51 21.61
CA GLU A 23 15.18 -10.53 21.78
C GLU A 23 14.22 -10.93 22.91
N HIS A 24 13.80 -12.20 22.95
CA HIS A 24 12.97 -12.74 24.04
C HIS A 24 13.67 -12.62 25.39
N ALA A 25 14.96 -12.94 25.47
CA ALA A 25 15.75 -12.83 26.69
C ALA A 25 15.83 -11.38 27.19
N ILE A 26 15.98 -10.40 26.29
CA ILE A 26 16.08 -8.99 26.67
C ILE A 26 14.72 -8.44 27.09
N VAL A 27 13.65 -8.76 26.35
CA VAL A 27 12.31 -8.22 26.59
C VAL A 27 11.63 -8.89 27.79
N ARG A 28 11.77 -10.22 27.94
CA ARG A 28 11.05 -11.02 28.95
C ARG A 28 11.92 -11.54 30.08
N ARG A 29 13.26 -11.35 30.02
CA ARG A 29 14.24 -11.95 30.93
C ARG A 29 14.16 -13.47 31.02
N ASP A 30 13.59 -14.11 29.99
CA ASP A 30 13.47 -15.56 29.87
C ASP A 30 13.86 -15.99 28.45
N THR A 31 14.58 -17.10 28.35
CA THR A 31 15.00 -17.70 27.08
C THR A 31 14.12 -18.87 26.64
N ARG A 32 13.11 -19.22 27.46
CA ARG A 32 12.12 -20.26 27.16
C ARG A 32 11.15 -19.75 26.10
N MET A 33 11.21 -20.32 24.91
CA MET A 33 10.34 -20.01 23.77
C MET A 33 9.15 -20.97 23.70
N PHE A 34 8.34 -21.07 24.76
CA PHE A 34 7.12 -21.89 24.72
C PHE A 34 6.07 -21.26 23.81
N ASP A 35 5.94 -19.94 23.89
CA ASP A 35 5.08 -19.13 23.03
C ASP A 35 5.87 -17.90 22.54
N ASP A 36 5.81 -17.63 21.24
CA ASP A 36 6.43 -16.46 20.60
C ASP A 36 5.36 -15.41 20.20
N PRO A 37 4.76 -14.66 21.13
CA PRO A 37 3.69 -13.71 20.82
C PRO A 37 4.18 -12.54 19.95
N LEU A 38 5.47 -12.16 20.03
CA LEU A 38 6.05 -11.17 19.11
C LEU A 38 5.96 -11.62 17.65
N GLN A 39 6.08 -12.93 17.40
CA GLN A 39 5.93 -13.47 16.06
C GLN A 39 4.48 -13.36 15.56
N PHE A 40 3.50 -13.48 16.44
CA PHE A 40 2.10 -13.27 16.10
C PHE A 40 1.83 -11.81 15.69
N TYR A 41 2.26 -10.84 16.50
CA TYR A 41 2.08 -9.41 16.20
C TYR A 41 2.79 -9.00 14.90
N SER A 42 4.05 -9.40 14.72
CA SER A 42 4.80 -9.09 13.49
C SER A 42 4.15 -9.69 12.24
N ARG A 43 3.64 -10.93 12.31
CA ARG A 43 2.88 -11.55 11.22
C ARG A 43 1.59 -10.78 10.93
N ALA A 44 0.82 -10.42 11.96
CA ALA A 44 -0.41 -9.65 11.80
C ALA A 44 -0.15 -8.29 11.14
N VAL A 45 0.89 -7.56 11.56
CA VAL A 45 1.30 -6.29 10.94
C VAL A 45 1.71 -6.50 9.49
N SER A 46 2.53 -7.51 9.20
CA SER A 46 2.95 -7.80 7.82
C SER A 46 1.76 -8.14 6.91
N ALA A 47 0.79 -8.91 7.41
CA ALA A 47 -0.44 -9.23 6.69
C ALA A 47 -1.27 -7.97 6.43
N GLY A 48 -1.43 -7.10 7.42
CA GLY A 48 -2.11 -5.81 7.27
C GLY A 48 -1.44 -4.92 6.21
N ILE A 49 -0.11 -4.85 6.19
CA ILE A 49 0.64 -4.10 5.17
C ILE A 49 0.38 -4.69 3.77
N ILE A 50 0.42 -6.01 3.61
CA ILE A 50 0.14 -6.67 2.33
C ILE A 50 -1.27 -6.31 1.84
N ILE A 51 -2.27 -6.40 2.72
CA ILE A 51 -3.66 -6.05 2.39
C ILE A 51 -3.76 -4.58 1.98
N ALA A 52 -3.13 -3.66 2.72
CA ALA A 52 -3.14 -2.24 2.40
C ALA A 52 -2.51 -1.97 1.02
N VAL A 53 -1.39 -2.61 0.70
CA VAL A 53 -0.75 -2.50 -0.62
C VAL A 53 -1.67 -3.00 -1.72
N VAL A 54 -2.34 -4.13 -1.52
CA VAL A 54 -3.29 -4.69 -2.50
C VAL A 54 -4.47 -3.74 -2.74
N ILE A 55 -5.02 -3.14 -1.68
CA ILE A 55 -6.11 -2.16 -1.79
C ILE A 55 -5.63 -0.91 -2.55
N CYS A 56 -4.46 -0.37 -2.21
CA CYS A 56 -3.88 0.78 -2.89
C CYS A 56 -3.66 0.49 -4.38
N LEU A 57 -3.12 -0.68 -4.73
CA LEU A 57 -2.97 -1.10 -6.14
C LEU A 57 -4.33 -1.20 -6.82
N GLY A 58 -5.34 -1.78 -6.16
CA GLY A 58 -6.71 -1.82 -6.67
C GLY A 58 -7.27 -0.43 -6.94
N ALA A 59 -7.07 0.52 -6.03
CA ALA A 59 -7.51 1.91 -6.19
C ALA A 59 -6.81 2.60 -7.37
N VAL A 60 -5.48 2.40 -7.52
CA VAL A 60 -4.71 2.94 -8.65
C VAL A 60 -5.21 2.37 -9.98
N LEU A 61 -5.45 1.06 -10.03
CA LEU A 61 -5.99 0.40 -11.24
C LEU A 61 -7.39 0.92 -11.58
N LEU A 62 -8.26 1.09 -10.58
CA LEU A 62 -9.59 1.67 -10.77
C LEU A 62 -9.51 3.11 -11.29
N ALA A 63 -8.64 3.94 -10.72
CA ALA A 63 -8.42 5.31 -11.19
C ALA A 63 -7.90 5.35 -12.63
N TYR A 64 -7.07 4.38 -13.02
CA TYR A 64 -6.55 4.26 -14.38
C TYR A 64 -7.63 3.82 -15.39
N PHE A 65 -8.41 2.78 -15.07
CA PHE A 65 -9.42 2.24 -15.99
C PHE A 65 -10.73 3.04 -16.02
N LYS A 66 -11.12 3.65 -14.90
CA LYS A 66 -12.32 4.48 -14.78
C LYS A 66 -11.96 5.82 -14.14
N PRO A 67 -11.25 6.71 -14.85
CA PRO A 67 -11.04 8.06 -14.37
C PRO A 67 -12.40 8.76 -14.29
N LEU A 68 -12.88 9.04 -13.08
CA LEU A 68 -14.03 9.90 -12.89
C LEU A 68 -13.65 11.32 -13.30
N GLY A 69 -14.05 11.71 -14.51
CA GLY A 69 -13.99 13.09 -14.97
C GLY A 69 -12.57 13.65 -15.18
N LYS A 70 -11.83 13.11 -16.16
CA LYS A 70 -10.86 13.99 -16.83
C LYS A 70 -11.68 15.03 -17.61
N ARG A 71 -11.50 16.32 -17.29
CA ARG A 71 -11.93 17.42 -18.14
C ARG A 71 -11.19 17.24 -19.47
N GLY A 72 -11.83 16.61 -20.45
CA GLY A 72 -11.40 16.71 -21.84
C GLY A 72 -11.39 18.19 -22.23
N GLY A 73 -10.70 18.56 -23.30
CA GLY A 73 -10.72 19.92 -23.85
C GLY A 73 -12.09 20.34 -24.40
N ASP A 74 -13.18 19.76 -23.90
CA ASP A 74 -14.54 20.02 -24.33
C ASP A 74 -15.02 21.37 -23.78
N THR A 75 -15.48 22.21 -24.71
CA THR A 75 -16.05 23.53 -24.47
C THR A 75 -17.42 23.46 -23.79
N LEU A 76 -18.07 22.29 -23.78
CA LEU A 76 -19.38 22.05 -23.18
C LEU A 76 -19.30 20.98 -22.09
N LEU A 77 -19.80 21.31 -20.91
CA LEU A 77 -19.88 20.42 -19.75
C LEU A 77 -21.33 20.33 -19.29
N VAL A 78 -21.80 19.12 -18.96
CA VAL A 78 -23.10 18.92 -18.32
C VAL A 78 -22.84 18.45 -16.90
N ASP A 79 -23.39 19.15 -15.93
CA ASP A 79 -23.40 18.65 -14.56
C ASP A 79 -24.37 17.46 -14.48
N ARG A 80 -23.85 16.28 -14.14
CA ARG A 80 -24.62 15.04 -14.04
C ARG A 80 -25.63 15.07 -12.88
N ALA A 81 -25.41 15.87 -11.84
CA ALA A 81 -26.30 15.95 -10.68
C ALA A 81 -27.49 16.88 -10.93
N THR A 82 -27.26 18.02 -11.58
CA THR A 82 -28.28 19.05 -11.81
C THR A 82 -28.82 19.08 -13.24
N ASN A 83 -28.21 18.30 -14.14
CA ASN A 83 -28.46 18.27 -15.58
C ASN A 83 -28.35 19.65 -16.27
N GLN A 84 -27.60 20.58 -15.66
CA GLN A 84 -27.36 21.91 -16.20
C GLN A 84 -26.18 21.91 -17.16
N LEU A 85 -26.32 22.67 -18.25
CA LEU A 85 -25.31 22.83 -19.28
C LEU A 85 -24.42 24.03 -18.93
N TYR A 86 -23.11 23.82 -18.98
CA TYR A 86 -22.08 24.82 -18.70
C TYR A 86 -21.15 24.92 -19.90
N ILE A 87 -20.82 26.15 -20.30
CA ILE A 87 -19.80 26.42 -21.32
C ILE A 87 -18.50 26.83 -20.63
N VAL A 88 -17.39 26.27 -21.08
CA VAL A 88 -16.03 26.66 -20.69
C VAL A 88 -15.53 27.72 -21.66
N LEU A 89 -15.22 28.92 -21.17
CA LEU A 89 -14.60 29.93 -22.03
C LEU A 89 -13.15 29.53 -22.38
N PRO A 90 -12.75 29.59 -23.67
CA PRO A 90 -11.43 29.16 -24.14
C PRO A 90 -10.25 29.85 -23.44
N ASP A 91 -10.43 31.12 -23.04
CA ASP A 91 -9.34 31.96 -22.55
C ASP A 91 -9.22 32.04 -21.02
N SER A 92 -10.31 31.79 -20.28
CA SER A 92 -10.36 32.01 -18.83
C SER A 92 -10.69 30.76 -18.02
N GLY A 93 -11.12 29.67 -18.67
CA GLY A 93 -11.56 28.44 -17.99
C GLY A 93 -12.79 28.61 -17.10
N GLN A 94 -13.39 29.80 -17.11
CA GLN A 94 -14.57 30.16 -16.32
C GLN A 94 -15.79 29.42 -16.85
N LEU A 95 -16.55 28.80 -15.93
CA LEU A 95 -17.79 28.09 -16.23
C LEU A 95 -18.94 29.09 -16.22
N ARG A 96 -19.68 29.19 -17.33
CA ARG A 96 -20.94 29.92 -17.36
C ARG A 96 -22.10 28.96 -17.57
N PRO A 97 -23.16 29.04 -16.74
CA PRO A 97 -24.37 28.26 -16.98
C PRO A 97 -25.04 28.77 -18.25
N VAL A 98 -25.49 27.83 -19.09
CA VAL A 98 -26.36 28.11 -20.23
C VAL A 98 -27.78 28.01 -19.70
N TYR A 99 -28.35 29.16 -19.35
CA TYR A 99 -29.79 29.33 -19.20
C TYR A 99 -30.38 29.80 -20.52
#